data_AF-A0A8R2NPZ5-F1
#
_entry.id   AF-A0A8R2NPZ5-F1
#
_cell.length_a   1.000
_cell.length_b   1.000
_cell.length_c   1.000
_cell.angle_alpha   90.00
_cell.angle_beta   90.00
_cell.angle_gamma   90.00
#
_symmetry.space_group_name_H-M   'P 1'
#
loop_
_entity.id
_entity.type
_entity.pdbx_description
1 polymer ?
#
loop_
_entity_poly.entity_id
_entity_poly.type
_entity_poly.pdbx_seq_one_letter_code
_entity_poly.pdbx_strand_id
1 'polypeptide(L)'
;MQQQYYMFQAQKKKENREDYIDILCGEDTEMENDYCDSIVDNINNHITHDVIEYIAGAIVRKIKKIIQCNECAAVLSANNNCSLIDIKTRGYLIKPSKDVTDICIKAERVFKSNTVLIKQKSNPINTLIVKTTSTIEINKLFQTLNNHILNQSPLHNHLLQLIKNILLYYFKIRIHHYNKNQSQPQQRIRSALTKIIHFKHQ
;
A
#
# COMPACT_ATOMS: atom_id res chain seq x y z
N MET A 1 40.44 -63.61 -11.73
CA MET A 1 39.14 -63.39 -11.06
C MET A 1 39.32 -62.19 -10.14
N GLN A 2 38.96 -60.99 -10.63
CA GLN A 2 37.74 -60.23 -10.27
C GLN A 2 37.81 -59.71 -8.81
N GLN A 3 37.65 -58.43 -8.49
CA GLN A 3 37.10 -57.28 -9.22
C GLN A 3 37.50 -56.00 -8.44
N GLN A 4 38.13 -55.03 -9.10
CA GLN A 4 38.16 -53.61 -8.72
C GLN A 4 37.20 -52.89 -9.67
N TYR A 5 36.20 -52.19 -9.12
CA TYR A 5 35.18 -51.40 -9.84
C TYR A 5 34.58 -50.45 -8.79
N TYR A 6 34.33 -49.15 -8.98
CA TYR A 6 34.20 -48.25 -10.13
C TYR A 6 34.55 -46.82 -9.66
N MET A 7 35.40 -46.10 -10.41
CA MET A 7 35.46 -44.63 -10.42
C MET A 7 34.83 -44.18 -11.75
N PHE A 8 33.63 -43.62 -11.71
CA PHE A 8 32.89 -43.22 -12.91
C PHE A 8 33.22 -41.76 -13.28
N GLN A 9 34.03 -41.57 -14.32
CA GLN A 9 34.07 -40.33 -15.10
C GLN A 9 33.01 -40.44 -16.21
N ALA A 10 32.17 -39.42 -16.37
CA ALA A 10 31.35 -39.27 -17.57
C ALA A 10 31.41 -37.83 -18.08
N GLN A 11 32.12 -37.70 -19.19
CA GLN A 11 32.19 -36.56 -20.08
C GLN A 11 30.78 -36.25 -20.63
N LYS A 12 30.27 -35.03 -20.42
CA LYS A 12 29.01 -34.59 -21.04
C LYS A 12 29.27 -34.19 -22.50
N LYS A 13 28.75 -35.03 -23.40
CA LYS A 13 28.61 -34.84 -24.83
C LYS A 13 27.78 -33.57 -25.10
N LYS A 14 28.32 -32.62 -25.87
CA LYS A 14 27.56 -31.51 -26.45
C LYS A 14 26.72 -32.08 -27.60
N GLU A 15 25.41 -32.06 -27.46
CA GLU A 15 24.48 -32.29 -28.57
C GLU A 15 24.08 -30.94 -29.18
N ASN A 16 24.47 -30.75 -30.44
CA ASN A 16 23.96 -29.73 -31.34
C ASN A 16 22.44 -29.90 -31.47
N ARG A 17 21.69 -28.86 -31.15
CA ARG A 17 20.37 -28.62 -31.75
C ARG A 17 20.47 -27.32 -32.53
N GLU A 18 20.43 -27.48 -33.85
CA GLU A 18 20.46 -26.43 -34.84
C GLU A 18 19.22 -25.53 -34.70
N ASP A 19 19.48 -24.26 -34.41
CA ASP A 19 18.99 -23.07 -35.09
C ASP A 19 17.68 -23.20 -35.89
N TYR A 20 16.59 -22.82 -35.24
CA TYR A 20 15.57 -21.98 -35.86
C TYR A 20 15.45 -20.73 -35.01
N ILE A 21 16.35 -19.77 -35.27
CA ILE A 21 16.18 -18.38 -34.84
C ILE A 21 15.12 -17.81 -35.78
N ASP A 22 13.94 -17.56 -35.22
CA ASP A 22 12.81 -16.96 -35.91
C ASP A 22 13.26 -15.66 -36.59
N ILE A 23 13.16 -15.64 -37.91
CA ILE A 23 13.75 -14.64 -38.82
C ILE A 23 12.79 -13.44 -39.02
N LEU A 24 11.94 -13.15 -38.02
CA LEU A 24 10.97 -12.07 -38.07
C LEU A 24 11.13 -11.16 -36.85
N CYS A 25 11.24 -9.86 -37.13
CA CYS A 25 11.44 -8.74 -36.20
C CYS A 25 12.89 -8.42 -35.81
N GLY A 26 13.71 -8.11 -36.83
CA GLY A 26 14.83 -7.20 -36.64
C GLY A 26 14.36 -5.75 -36.78
N GLU A 27 13.81 -5.17 -35.72
CA GLU A 27 13.69 -3.71 -35.52
C GLU A 27 14.12 -3.39 -34.08
N ASP A 28 15.28 -2.73 -33.95
CA ASP A 28 15.84 -2.00 -32.80
C ASP A 28 15.21 -2.22 -31.40
N THR A 29 15.71 -3.23 -30.67
CA THR A 29 15.32 -3.59 -29.28
C THR A 29 15.82 -2.63 -28.17
N GLU A 30 15.79 -1.32 -28.40
CA GLU A 30 16.04 -0.33 -27.33
C GLU A 30 14.79 0.46 -26.91
N MET A 31 13.67 0.36 -27.64
CA MET A 31 12.42 1.09 -27.31
C MET A 31 11.36 0.29 -26.53
N GLU A 32 11.48 -1.04 -26.39
CA GLU A 32 10.42 -1.86 -25.76
C GLU A 32 10.48 -1.91 -24.22
N ASN A 33 11.67 -1.77 -23.63
CA ASN A 33 11.84 -1.84 -22.17
C ASN A 33 11.23 -0.63 -21.44
N ASP A 34 11.38 0.57 -21.99
CA ASP A 34 10.93 1.82 -21.34
C ASP A 34 9.39 1.94 -21.35
N TYR A 35 8.74 1.41 -22.39
CA TYR A 35 7.28 1.37 -22.48
C TYR A 35 6.67 0.39 -21.46
N CYS A 36 7.25 -0.79 -21.31
CA CYS A 36 6.80 -1.83 -20.38
C CYS A 36 6.90 -1.35 -18.92
N ASP A 37 8.03 -0.74 -18.55
CA ASP A 37 8.22 -0.18 -17.20
C ASP A 37 7.22 0.94 -16.89
N SER A 38 6.93 1.83 -17.86
CA SER A 38 5.93 2.89 -17.67
C SER A 38 4.52 2.34 -17.40
N ILE A 39 4.14 1.22 -18.02
CA ILE A 39 2.84 0.58 -17.83
C ILE A 39 2.77 -0.05 -16.43
N VAL A 40 3.82 -0.78 -16.03
CA VAL A 40 3.91 -1.43 -14.72
C VAL A 40 3.84 -0.40 -13.60
N ASP A 41 4.54 0.73 -13.73
CA ASP A 41 4.49 1.81 -12.76
C ASP A 41 3.11 2.47 -12.66
N ASN A 42 2.44 2.69 -13.80
CA ASN A 42 1.07 3.20 -13.81
C ASN A 42 0.08 2.23 -13.12
N ILE A 43 0.19 0.93 -13.38
CA ILE A 43 -0.64 -0.09 -12.73
C ILE A 43 -0.37 -0.11 -11.22
N ASN A 44 0.90 -0.11 -10.81
CA ASN A 44 1.29 -0.07 -9.41
C ASN A 44 0.76 1.20 -8.71
N ASN A 45 0.85 2.34 -9.37
CA ASN A 45 0.30 3.60 -8.85
C ASN A 45 -1.22 3.51 -8.68
N HIS A 46 -1.96 2.97 -9.65
CA HIS A 46 -3.41 2.78 -9.54
C HIS A 46 -3.78 1.84 -8.38
N ILE A 47 -3.11 0.68 -8.28
CA ILE A 47 -3.35 -0.28 -7.20
C ILE A 47 -3.04 0.37 -5.84
N THR A 48 -1.93 1.11 -5.73
CA THR A 48 -1.61 1.79 -4.48
C THR A 48 -2.63 2.86 -4.12
N HIS A 49 -3.15 3.60 -5.10
CA HIS A 49 -4.21 4.57 -4.90
C HIS A 49 -5.48 3.91 -4.36
N ASP A 50 -5.95 2.85 -5.00
CA ASP A 50 -7.15 2.11 -4.58
C ASP A 50 -7.02 1.53 -3.16
N VAL A 51 -5.84 1.02 -2.81
CA VAL A 51 -5.54 0.53 -1.47
C VAL A 51 -5.54 1.67 -0.45
N ILE A 52 -4.94 2.82 -0.79
CA ILE A 52 -4.92 4.01 0.08
C ILE A 52 -6.35 4.51 0.32
N GLU A 53 -7.17 4.58 -0.73
CA GLU A 53 -8.58 4.99 -0.65
C GLU A 53 -9.39 4.02 0.23
N TYR A 54 -9.17 2.71 0.09
CA TYR A 54 -9.79 1.71 0.95
C TYR A 54 -9.40 1.87 2.43
N ILE A 55 -8.12 2.15 2.71
CA ILE A 55 -7.63 2.45 4.07
C ILE A 55 -8.28 3.74 4.59
N ALA A 56 -8.36 4.78 3.76
CA ALA A 56 -8.98 6.06 4.09
C ALA A 56 -10.45 5.88 4.51
N GLY A 57 -11.24 5.07 3.78
CA GLY A 57 -12.61 4.73 4.18
C GLY A 57 -12.72 4.09 5.57
N ALA A 58 -11.79 3.19 5.91
CA ALA A 58 -11.72 2.59 7.25
C ALA A 58 -11.35 3.61 8.35
N ILE A 59 -10.49 4.58 8.03
CA ILE A 59 -10.11 5.68 8.93
C ILE A 59 -11.31 6.60 9.17
N VAL A 60 -12.02 7.01 8.11
CA VAL A 60 -13.23 7.84 8.23
C VAL A 60 -14.24 7.19 9.16
N ARG A 61 -14.46 5.87 9.02
CA ARG A 61 -15.34 5.12 9.92
C ARG A 61 -14.91 5.23 11.39
N LYS A 62 -13.61 5.17 11.68
CA LYS A 62 -13.10 5.31 13.05
C LYS A 62 -13.26 6.72 13.57
N ILE A 63 -12.95 7.73 12.76
CA ILE A 63 -13.01 9.14 13.16
C ILE A 63 -14.45 9.58 13.42
N LYS A 64 -15.41 9.17 12.58
CA LYS A 64 -16.84 9.48 12.77
C LYS A 64 -17.42 8.94 14.08
N LYS A 65 -16.81 7.91 14.68
CA LYS A 65 -17.23 7.39 16.00
C LYS A 65 -16.75 8.24 17.17
N ILE A 66 -15.78 9.12 16.95
CA ILE A 66 -15.06 9.84 18.01
C ILE A 66 -15.35 11.34 17.93
N ILE A 67 -15.52 11.90 16.74
CA ILE A 67 -15.84 13.32 16.55
C ILE A 67 -17.29 13.59 16.90
N GLN A 68 -17.51 14.63 17.71
CA GLN A 68 -18.84 15.12 18.10
C GLN A 68 -19.38 16.21 17.15
N CYS A 69 -18.49 16.89 16.42
CA CYS A 69 -18.88 17.96 15.49
C CYS A 69 -19.46 17.37 14.20
N ASN A 70 -20.76 17.62 13.96
CA ASN A 70 -21.49 17.12 12.80
C ASN A 70 -20.96 17.68 11.47
N GLU A 71 -20.59 18.96 11.43
CA GLU A 71 -20.01 19.59 10.24
C GLU A 71 -18.68 18.94 9.84
N CYS A 72 -17.78 18.75 10.80
CA CYS A 72 -16.52 18.04 10.56
C CYS A 72 -16.74 16.58 10.16
N ALA A 73 -17.75 15.91 10.73
CA ALA A 73 -18.06 14.53 10.38
C ALA A 73 -18.63 14.40 8.97
N ALA A 74 -19.43 15.37 8.52
CA ALA A 74 -20.06 15.35 7.20
C ALA A 74 -19.03 15.39 6.07
N VAL A 75 -18.00 16.23 6.19
CA VAL A 75 -17.00 16.45 5.13
C VAL A 75 -16.01 15.30 4.95
N LEU A 76 -15.95 14.34 5.88
CA LEU A 76 -15.01 13.21 5.82
C LEU A 76 -15.38 12.14 4.79
N SER A 77 -16.64 12.08 4.37
CA SER A 77 -17.13 11.09 3.42
C SER A 77 -17.79 11.78 2.24
N ALA A 78 -17.67 11.18 1.06
CA ALA A 78 -18.33 11.68 -0.14
C ALA A 78 -18.95 10.52 -0.92
N ASN A 79 -19.96 10.81 -1.74
CA ASN A 79 -20.57 9.85 -2.65
C ASN A 79 -19.79 9.78 -3.96
N ASN A 80 -18.50 9.46 -3.88
CA ASN A 80 -17.63 9.33 -5.04
C ASN A 80 -17.66 7.89 -5.59
N ASN A 81 -17.07 7.66 -6.76
CA ASN A 81 -16.79 6.30 -7.23
C ASN A 81 -15.41 5.89 -6.69
N CYS A 82 -15.35 4.71 -6.08
CA CYS A 82 -14.17 4.19 -5.41
C CYS A 82 -13.98 2.73 -5.84
N SER A 83 -13.15 2.48 -6.85
CA SER A 83 -13.02 1.19 -7.56
C SER A 83 -13.03 -0.03 -6.63
N LEU A 84 -12.08 -0.10 -5.69
CA LEU A 84 -11.90 -1.23 -4.78
C LEU A 84 -12.98 -1.30 -3.72
N ILE A 85 -13.48 -0.15 -3.25
CA ILE A 85 -14.57 -0.09 -2.27
C ILE A 85 -15.86 -0.58 -2.90
N ASP A 86 -16.15 -0.16 -4.13
CA ASP A 86 -17.36 -0.52 -4.88
C ASP A 86 -17.40 -2.02 -5.18
N ILE A 87 -16.25 -2.62 -5.50
CA ILE A 87 -16.15 -4.07 -5.69
C ILE A 87 -16.33 -4.84 -4.37
N LYS A 88 -15.76 -4.34 -3.26
CA LYS A 88 -15.77 -5.05 -1.97
C LYS A 88 -16.98 -4.76 -1.09
N THR A 89 -17.78 -3.74 -1.41
CA THR A 89 -18.84 -3.30 -0.50
C THR A 89 -19.95 -4.34 -0.42
N ARG A 90 -20.47 -4.49 0.80
CA ARG A 90 -21.74 -5.19 1.09
C ARG A 90 -22.76 -4.21 1.67
N GLY A 91 -22.64 -2.92 1.32
CA GLY A 91 -23.49 -1.82 1.79
C GLY A 91 -22.94 -1.01 2.97
N TYR A 92 -21.86 -1.44 3.63
CA TYR A 92 -21.38 -0.81 4.88
C TYR A 92 -20.02 -0.10 4.77
N LEU A 93 -19.30 -0.24 3.66
CA LEU A 93 -18.01 0.44 3.47
C LEU A 93 -18.25 1.95 3.27
N ILE A 94 -17.41 2.77 3.91
CA ILE A 94 -17.49 4.22 3.80
C ILE A 94 -16.57 4.67 2.68
N LYS A 95 -17.09 5.51 1.79
CA LYS A 95 -16.33 6.20 0.77
C LYS A 95 -15.73 7.49 1.35
N PRO A 96 -14.40 7.64 1.37
CA PRO A 96 -13.76 8.84 1.90
C PRO A 96 -14.01 10.04 0.97
N SER A 97 -13.91 11.26 1.49
CA SER A 97 -13.82 12.46 0.66
C SER A 97 -12.44 12.58 0.01
N LYS A 98 -12.37 13.35 -1.09
CA LYS A 98 -11.12 13.56 -1.85
C LYS A 98 -10.00 14.10 -0.96
N ASP A 99 -10.32 15.07 -0.11
CA ASP A 99 -9.37 15.65 0.85
C ASP A 99 -8.75 14.59 1.78
N VAL A 100 -9.56 13.64 2.27
CA VAL A 100 -9.06 12.56 3.14
C VAL A 100 -8.13 11.63 2.37
N THR A 101 -8.49 11.28 1.13
CA THR A 101 -7.65 10.45 0.26
C THR A 101 -6.33 11.14 -0.04
N ASP A 102 -6.34 12.43 -0.37
CA ASP A 102 -5.13 13.21 -0.65
C ASP A 102 -4.19 13.31 0.55
N ILE A 103 -4.75 13.50 1.75
CA ILE A 103 -3.97 13.46 3.01
C ILE A 103 -3.30 12.09 3.16
N CYS A 104 -4.04 11.01 2.91
CA CYS A 104 -3.50 9.65 3.04
C CYS A 104 -2.43 9.34 1.97
N ILE A 105 -2.57 9.87 0.75
CA ILE A 105 -1.55 9.74 -0.31
C ILE A 105 -0.25 10.46 0.11
N LYS A 106 -0.36 11.70 0.61
CA LYS A 106 0.80 12.44 1.13
C LYS A 106 1.45 11.71 2.30
N ALA A 107 0.64 11.15 3.20
CA ALA A 107 1.12 10.32 4.31
C ALA A 107 1.86 9.07 3.83
N GLU A 108 1.37 8.38 2.79
CA GLU A 108 2.06 7.21 2.24
C GLU A 108 3.41 7.57 1.61
N ARG A 109 3.49 8.70 0.89
CA ARG A 109 4.76 9.21 0.35
C ARG A 109 5.76 9.44 1.47
N VAL A 110 5.36 10.15 2.52
CA VAL A 110 6.21 10.39 3.71
C VAL A 110 6.59 9.07 4.37
N PHE A 111 5.66 8.12 4.51
CA PHE A 111 5.94 6.80 5.08
C PHE A 111 7.03 6.06 4.30
N LYS A 112 6.89 5.97 2.96
CA LYS A 112 7.85 5.29 2.08
C LYS A 112 9.24 5.94 2.14
N SER A 113 9.32 7.27 2.10
CA SER A 113 10.58 8.01 2.17
C SER A 113 11.27 7.92 3.55
N ASN A 114 10.56 7.50 4.60
CA ASN A 114 11.08 7.45 5.98
C ASN A 114 11.15 6.02 6.54
N THR A 115 11.15 5.00 5.69
CA THR A 115 11.24 3.58 6.10
C THR A 115 12.45 3.27 6.98
N VAL A 116 13.61 3.87 6.71
CA VAL A 116 14.82 3.72 7.55
C VAL A 116 14.59 4.24 8.96
N LEU A 117 13.99 5.43 9.08
CA LEU A 117 13.66 6.03 10.38
C LEU A 117 12.66 5.18 11.17
N ILE A 118 11.70 4.56 10.48
CA ILE A 118 10.71 3.66 11.07
C ILE A 118 11.37 2.39 11.62
N LYS A 119 12.41 1.86 10.96
CA LYS A 119 13.17 0.69 11.46
C LYS A 119 13.95 1.00 12.74
N GLN A 120 14.47 2.22 12.86
CA GLN A 120 15.40 2.58 13.94
C GLN A 120 14.72 3.14 15.20
N LYS A 121 13.55 3.80 15.06
CA LYS A 121 12.88 4.47 16.19
C LYS A 121 11.74 3.64 16.78
N SER A 122 11.66 3.60 18.11
CA SER A 122 10.58 2.94 18.87
C SER A 122 9.18 3.55 18.63
N ASN A 123 9.09 4.87 18.37
CA ASN A 123 7.80 5.53 18.09
C ASN A 123 7.93 6.66 17.04
N PRO A 124 7.88 6.33 15.73
CA PRO A 124 8.06 7.30 14.66
C PRO A 124 6.80 8.12 14.33
N ILE A 125 5.64 7.80 14.92
CA ILE A 125 4.33 8.34 14.53
C ILE A 125 4.30 9.87 14.57
N ASN A 126 4.72 10.48 15.69
CA ASN A 126 4.68 11.94 15.83
C ASN A 126 5.60 12.64 14.83
N THR A 127 6.79 12.08 14.58
CA THR A 127 7.71 12.62 13.56
C THR A 127 7.10 12.54 12.17
N LEU A 128 6.44 11.43 11.82
CA LEU A 128 5.76 11.28 10.54
C LEU A 128 4.58 12.24 10.39
N ILE A 129 3.80 12.45 11.45
CA ILE A 129 2.70 13.44 11.47
C ILE A 129 3.26 14.83 11.17
N VAL A 130 4.28 15.28 11.93
CA VAL A 130 4.87 16.62 11.72
C VAL A 130 5.41 16.78 10.29
N LYS A 131 6.15 15.78 9.78
CA LYS A 131 6.68 15.81 8.40
C LYS A 131 5.57 15.84 7.35
N THR A 132 4.45 15.16 7.59
CA THR A 132 3.34 15.14 6.63
C THR A 132 2.57 16.44 6.67
N THR A 133 2.27 16.96 7.86
CA THR A 133 1.59 18.26 8.03
C THR A 133 2.37 19.38 7.37
N SER A 134 3.72 19.38 7.42
CA SER A 134 4.54 20.39 6.74
C SER A 134 4.49 20.33 5.20
N THR A 135 4.07 19.20 4.63
CA THR A 135 3.90 19.02 3.16
C THR A 135 2.48 19.28 2.68
N ILE A 136 1.54 19.47 3.61
CA ILE A 136 0.13 19.65 3.29
C ILE A 136 -0.17 21.14 3.18
N GLU A 137 -0.81 21.54 2.07
CA GLU A 137 -1.39 22.86 1.91
C GLU A 137 -2.75 22.92 2.61
N ILE A 138 -2.73 23.23 3.92
CA ILE A 138 -3.91 23.19 4.79
C ILE A 138 -5.05 24.08 4.25
N ASN A 139 -4.72 25.22 3.66
CA ASN A 139 -5.69 26.19 3.12
C ASN A 139 -6.53 25.66 1.95
N LYS A 140 -6.09 24.58 1.28
CA LYS A 140 -6.82 23.97 0.16
C LYS A 140 -7.71 22.81 0.58
N LEU A 141 -7.52 22.27 1.79
CA LEU A 141 -8.27 21.12 2.29
C LEU A 141 -9.57 21.55 2.97
N PHE A 142 -10.63 20.78 2.75
CA PHE A 142 -11.93 20.98 3.41
C PHE A 142 -12.43 22.42 3.28
N GLN A 143 -12.41 22.98 2.07
CA GLN A 143 -12.80 24.38 1.80
C GLN A 143 -14.20 24.71 2.32
N THR A 144 -15.09 23.72 2.36
CA THR A 144 -16.44 23.82 2.91
C THR A 144 -16.46 24.13 4.42
N LEU A 145 -15.37 23.88 5.14
CA LEU A 145 -15.20 24.19 6.56
C LEU A 145 -14.58 25.57 6.81
N ASN A 146 -14.20 26.35 5.79
CA ASN A 146 -13.53 27.64 5.99
C ASN A 146 -14.32 28.58 6.91
N ASN A 147 -15.64 28.66 6.72
CA ASN A 147 -16.51 29.48 7.57
C ASN A 147 -16.65 28.91 9.00
N HIS A 148 -16.64 27.58 9.14
CA HIS A 148 -16.68 26.90 10.44
C HIS A 148 -15.41 27.12 11.26
N ILE A 149 -14.26 27.22 10.59
CA ILE A 149 -12.95 27.45 11.22
C ILE A 149 -12.84 28.87 11.77
N LEU A 150 -13.44 29.87 11.11
CA LEU A 150 -13.40 31.27 11.56
C LEU A 150 -14.09 31.49 12.92
N ASN A 151 -15.03 30.63 13.28
CA ASN A 151 -15.78 30.71 14.54
C ASN A 151 -15.11 29.95 15.71
N GLN A 152 -13.92 29.38 15.49
CA GLN A 152 -13.23 28.54 16.48
C GLN A 152 -12.05 29.26 17.13
N SER A 153 -11.70 28.85 18.36
CA SER A 153 -10.49 29.36 18.99
C SER A 153 -9.24 28.86 18.27
N PRO A 154 -8.17 29.67 18.16
CA PRO A 154 -6.92 29.26 17.50
C PRO A 154 -6.29 27.99 18.08
N LEU A 155 -6.48 27.76 19.38
CA LEU A 155 -5.97 26.59 20.11
C LEU A 155 -6.85 25.35 19.95
N HIS A 156 -8.13 25.51 19.60
CA HIS A 156 -9.09 24.43 19.37
C HIS A 156 -9.59 24.42 17.93
N ASN A 157 -8.66 24.54 16.99
CA ASN A 157 -8.96 24.43 15.57
C ASN A 157 -9.32 22.98 15.20
N HIS A 158 -10.59 22.73 14.87
CA HIS A 158 -11.08 21.41 14.52
C HIS A 158 -10.45 20.85 13.25
N LEU A 159 -10.08 21.69 12.27
CA LEU A 159 -9.43 21.26 11.04
C LEU A 159 -8.06 20.62 11.34
N LEU A 160 -7.26 21.30 12.16
CA LEU A 160 -5.95 20.78 12.57
C LEU A 160 -6.08 19.47 13.36
N GLN A 161 -7.07 19.39 14.24
CA GLN A 161 -7.39 18.15 14.97
C GLN A 161 -7.82 17.03 14.03
N LEU A 162 -8.63 17.35 13.01
CA LEU A 162 -9.12 16.40 12.01
C LEU A 162 -7.95 15.81 11.22
N ILE A 163 -7.09 16.66 10.65
CA ILE A 163 -5.91 16.26 9.89
C ILE A 163 -4.99 15.40 10.78
N LYS A 164 -4.72 15.84 12.01
CA LYS A 164 -3.90 15.10 12.98
C LYS A 164 -4.48 13.72 13.26
N ASN A 165 -5.80 13.61 13.44
CA ASN A 165 -6.48 12.33 13.69
C ASN A 165 -6.41 11.40 12.47
N ILE A 166 -6.62 11.92 11.25
CA ILE A 166 -6.47 11.16 10.00
C ILE A 166 -5.07 10.56 9.91
N LEU A 167 -4.04 11.41 10.04
CA LEU A 167 -2.64 10.99 9.98
C LEU A 167 -2.28 9.99 11.06
N LEU A 168 -2.75 10.20 12.30
CA LEU A 168 -2.51 9.31 13.42
C LEU A 168 -3.03 7.90 13.14
N TYR A 169 -4.28 7.77 12.69
CA TYR A 169 -4.85 6.46 12.37
C TYR A 169 -4.18 5.82 11.15
N TYR A 170 -3.85 6.63 10.13
CA TYR A 170 -3.14 6.15 8.95
C TYR A 170 -1.80 5.52 9.32
N PHE A 171 -0.93 6.27 10.02
CA PHE A 171 0.39 5.76 10.40
C PHE A 171 0.32 4.57 11.35
N LYS A 172 -0.65 4.53 12.28
CA LYS A 172 -0.88 3.33 13.11
C LYS A 172 -1.16 2.09 12.27
N ILE A 173 -2.05 2.19 11.27
CA ILE A 173 -2.39 1.08 10.37
C ILE A 173 -1.16 0.68 9.55
N ARG A 174 -0.44 1.65 8.98
CA ARG A 174 0.73 1.39 8.11
C ARG A 174 1.91 0.80 8.86
N ILE A 175 2.25 1.32 10.04
CA ILE A 175 3.32 0.77 10.88
C ILE A 175 2.97 -0.64 11.34
N HIS A 176 1.74 -0.88 11.78
CA HIS A 176 1.30 -2.22 12.16
C HIS A 176 1.42 -3.21 10.98
N HIS A 177 0.96 -2.82 9.80
CA HIS A 177 1.09 -3.63 8.59
C HIS A 177 2.56 -3.90 8.23
N TYR A 178 3.40 -2.87 8.29
CA TYR A 178 4.83 -2.98 8.05
C TYR A 178 5.50 -3.96 9.03
N ASN A 179 5.28 -3.78 10.34
CA ASN A 179 5.82 -4.67 11.36
C ASN A 179 5.33 -6.11 11.20
N LYS A 180 4.04 -6.29 10.86
CA LYS A 180 3.46 -7.61 10.58
C LYS A 180 4.13 -8.29 9.40
N ASN A 181 4.46 -7.55 8.34
CA ASN A 181 5.18 -8.11 7.21
C ASN A 181 6.64 -8.47 7.55
N GLN A 182 7.27 -7.77 8.49
CA GLN A 182 8.61 -8.11 8.97
C GLN A 182 8.61 -9.31 9.94
N SER A 183 7.58 -9.45 10.78
CA SER A 183 7.51 -10.50 11.80
C SER A 183 6.91 -11.81 11.32
N GLN A 184 6.22 -11.81 10.17
CA GLN A 184 5.64 -13.04 9.64
C GLN A 184 6.72 -14.00 9.13
N PRO A 185 6.63 -15.30 9.48
CA PRO A 185 7.51 -16.30 8.90
C PRO A 185 7.26 -16.37 7.39
N GLN A 186 8.33 -16.35 6.59
CA GLN A 186 8.27 -16.36 5.12
C GLN A 186 7.54 -17.59 4.56
N GLN A 187 7.47 -18.67 5.34
CA GLN A 187 6.69 -19.86 4.99
C GLN A 187 5.43 -19.95 5.86
N ARG A 188 4.26 -19.98 5.20
CA ARG A 188 3.01 -20.34 5.86
C ARG A 188 3.03 -21.84 6.18
N ILE A 189 3.48 -22.19 7.38
CA ILE A 189 3.58 -23.57 7.89
C ILE A 189 2.30 -24.37 7.57
N ARG A 190 1.12 -23.78 7.81
CA ARG A 190 -0.17 -24.42 7.52
C ARG A 190 -0.41 -24.72 6.03
N SER A 191 0.06 -23.86 5.12
CA SER A 191 -0.07 -24.06 3.67
C SER A 191 0.96 -25.05 3.11
N ALA A 192 2.13 -25.15 3.74
CA ALA A 192 3.12 -26.16 3.40
C ALA A 192 2.64 -27.55 3.86
N LEU A 193 2.14 -27.65 5.09
CA LEU A 193 1.66 -28.91 5.66
C LEU A 193 0.37 -29.43 5.01
N THR A 194 -0.55 -28.57 4.55
CA THR A 194 -1.72 -29.07 3.78
C THR A 194 -1.34 -29.66 2.43
N LYS A 195 -0.21 -29.27 1.83
CA LYS A 195 0.29 -29.89 0.59
C LYS A 195 1.08 -31.17 0.85
N ILE A 196 1.73 -31.28 2.01
CA ILE A 196 2.52 -32.46 2.42
C ILE A 196 1.62 -33.58 2.94
N ILE A 197 0.54 -33.23 3.65
CA ILE A 197 -0.47 -34.17 4.17
C ILE A 197 -1.64 -34.26 3.18
N HIS A 198 -1.35 -34.45 1.89
CA HIS A 198 -2.35 -35.08 1.03
C HIS A 198 -2.45 -36.53 1.51
N PHE A 199 -3.50 -36.85 2.25
CA PHE A 199 -3.77 -38.19 2.77
C PHE A 199 -3.66 -39.20 1.62
N LYS A 200 -2.60 -40.01 1.62
CA LYS A 200 -2.34 -41.04 0.59
C LYS A 200 -3.37 -42.19 0.58
N HIS A 201 -4.47 -42.10 1.33
CA HIS A 201 -5.43 -43.20 1.50
C HIS A 201 -6.87 -42.68 1.76
N GLN A 202 -7.40 -41.87 0.84
CA GLN A 202 -8.85 -41.72 0.66
C GLN A 202 -9.20 -42.06 -0.79
#